data_AF-A0A1Y2SCR3-F1
#
_entry.id   AF-A0A1Y2SCR3-F1
#
_cell.length_a   1.000
_cell.length_b   1.000
_cell.length_c   1.000
_cell.angle_alpha   90.00
_cell.angle_beta   90.00
_cell.angle_gamma   90.00
#
_symmetry.space_group_name_H-M   'P 1'
#
loop_
_entity.id
_entity.type
_entity.pdbx_description
1 polymer ?
#
loop_
_entity_poly.entity_id
_entity_poly.type
_entity_poly.pdbx_seq_one_letter_code
_entity_poly.pdbx_strand_id
1 'polypeptide(L)'
;MQSESLFTACPSCGKSVSKSAKVCLNCGHKVKKNRLIKLIIVLVVIFLLFIFIGSSGKEMSSSPAKADSSPKTSSTPKAAALPEFQAQFIQVVSSFFDRYVQASNELQKSSLRVERKEQISKIFPGYSVTSWVGKIKELDTNSDGKAILSVQIASNITIQTWNNELSDIGNNTLIEKGTSVYKSLFPLKVGQKIEFSGSFFPSPEDSFKETSLTSDGSMKEPEFLFKFLSVKPID
;
A
#
# COMPACT_ATOMS: atom_id res chain seq x y z
N MET A 1 1.67 -8.13 38.42
CA MET A 1 2.42 -7.64 37.23
C MET A 1 2.19 -6.14 37.15
N GLN A 2 3.20 -5.32 37.46
CA GLN A 2 3.07 -3.85 37.40
C GLN A 2 3.38 -3.39 35.98
N SER A 3 2.37 -2.85 35.27
CA SER A 3 2.57 -2.25 33.95
C SER A 3 3.30 -0.91 34.12
N GLU A 4 4.54 -0.82 33.66
CA GLU A 4 5.26 0.45 33.68
C GLU A 4 4.60 1.47 32.75
N SER A 5 4.33 2.66 33.28
CA SER A 5 3.85 3.82 32.50
C SER A 5 4.83 4.17 31.38
N LEU A 6 4.32 4.35 30.16
CA LEU A 6 5.08 4.82 28.98
C LEU A 6 5.41 6.32 29.02
N PHE A 7 4.90 7.03 30.03
CA PHE A 7 5.03 8.48 30.17
C PHE A 7 5.81 8.85 31.44
N THR A 8 6.53 9.96 31.35
CA THR A 8 7.25 10.58 32.46
C THR A 8 6.99 12.08 32.47
N ALA A 9 7.14 12.74 33.61
CA ALA A 9 7.05 14.20 33.67
C ALA A 9 8.31 14.85 33.06
N CYS A 10 8.12 15.97 32.34
CA CYS A 10 9.22 16.79 31.84
C CYS A 10 9.93 17.47 33.04
N PRO A 11 11.25 17.35 33.19
CA PRO A 11 12.00 17.95 34.30
C PRO A 11 11.95 19.49 34.34
N SER A 12 11.61 20.13 33.23
CA SER A 12 11.63 21.59 33.11
C SER A 12 10.24 22.22 33.26
N CYS A 13 9.18 21.61 32.73
CA CYS A 13 7.84 22.20 32.74
C CYS A 13 6.78 21.32 33.43
N GLY A 14 7.15 20.16 33.97
CA GLY A 14 6.27 19.26 34.71
C GLY A 14 5.23 18.50 33.87
N LYS A 15 5.03 18.85 32.59
CA LYS A 15 4.04 18.20 31.73
C LYS A 15 4.47 16.77 31.32
N SER A 16 3.48 15.90 31.15
CA SER A 16 3.68 14.52 30.70
C SER A 16 4.34 14.48 29.31
N VAL A 17 5.38 13.66 29.18
CA VAL A 17 6.12 13.42 27.94
C VAL A 17 6.43 11.93 27.82
N SER A 18 6.43 11.43 26.58
CA SER A 18 6.80 10.03 26.32
C SER A 18 8.25 9.76 26.74
N LYS A 19 8.51 8.60 27.37
CA LYS A 19 9.86 8.13 27.72
C LYS A 19 10.79 7.98 26.50
N SER A 20 10.25 7.93 25.28
CA SER A 20 11.01 7.84 24.02
C SER A 20 11.27 9.20 23.35
N ALA A 21 10.65 10.29 23.81
CA ALA A 21 10.79 11.60 23.19
C ALA A 21 12.18 12.21 23.44
N LYS A 22 12.78 12.78 22.40
CA LYS A 22 14.10 13.45 22.46
C LYS A 22 14.00 14.89 22.99
N VAL A 23 12.85 15.52 22.79
CA VAL A 23 12.55 16.91 23.14
C VAL A 23 11.11 16.98 23.66
N CYS A 24 10.84 17.77 24.69
CA CYS A 24 9.49 18.04 25.16
C CYS A 24 8.74 18.93 24.18
N LEU A 25 7.58 18.48 23.68
CA LEU A 25 6.76 19.22 22.71
C LEU A 25 6.15 20.50 23.30
N ASN A 26 6.10 20.63 24.63
CA ASN A 26 5.47 21.78 25.27
C ASN A 26 6.45 22.91 25.64
N CYS A 27 7.73 22.62 25.86
CA CYS A 27 8.71 23.63 26.27
C CYS A 27 10.06 23.54 25.54
N GLY A 28 10.25 22.60 24.63
CA GLY A 28 11.50 22.45 23.88
C GLY A 28 12.69 21.89 24.69
N HIS A 29 12.50 21.53 25.96
CA HIS A 29 13.57 20.98 26.78
C HIS A 29 14.02 19.60 26.29
N LYS A 30 15.33 19.38 26.16
CA LYS A 30 15.91 18.09 25.75
C LYS A 30 15.73 17.07 26.87
N VAL A 31 15.04 15.97 26.60
CA VAL A 31 14.80 14.91 27.58
C VAL A 31 15.94 13.89 27.50
N LYS A 32 16.60 13.61 28.64
CA LYS A 32 17.72 12.65 28.68
C LYS A 32 17.17 11.23 28.48
N LYS A 33 17.63 10.56 27.41
CA LYS A 33 17.21 9.19 27.06
C LYS A 33 17.56 8.22 28.18
N ASN A 34 16.58 7.48 28.70
CA ASN A 34 16.82 6.52 29.77
C ASN A 34 17.62 5.32 29.24
N ARG A 35 18.79 5.03 29.83
CA ARG A 35 19.73 4.00 29.35
C ARG A 35 19.15 2.58 29.41
N LEU A 36 18.12 2.36 30.23
CA LEU A 36 17.43 1.08 30.39
C LEU A 36 16.80 0.55 29.08
N ILE A 37 16.26 1.44 28.24
CA ILE A 37 15.60 1.06 26.98
C ILE A 37 16.61 0.50 25.96
N LYS A 38 17.85 1.02 25.95
CA LYS A 38 18.91 0.48 25.08
C LYS A 38 19.34 -0.93 25.52
N LEU A 39 19.36 -1.21 26.81
CA LEU A 39 19.72 -2.52 27.38
C LEU A 39 18.67 -3.59 27.04
N ILE A 40 17.38 -3.24 27.13
CA ILE A 40 16.28 -4.16 26.77
C ILE A 40 16.32 -4.51 25.27
N ILE A 41 16.55 -3.53 24.39
CA ILE A 41 16.64 -3.77 22.95
C ILE A 41 17.82 -4.69 22.61
N VAL A 42 18.97 -4.50 23.26
CA VAL A 42 20.14 -5.38 23.06
C VAL A 42 19.87 -6.80 23.56
N LEU A 43 19.22 -6.97 24.72
CA LEU A 43 18.87 -8.28 25.24
C LEU A 43 17.83 -9.03 24.38
N VAL A 44 16.85 -8.31 23.80
CA VAL A 44 15.87 -8.89 22.87
C VAL A 44 16.53 -9.34 21.57
N VAL A 45 17.47 -8.56 21.03
CA VAL A 45 18.23 -8.94 19.82
C VAL A 45 19.13 -10.14 20.08
N ILE A 46 19.78 -10.22 21.24
CA ILE A 46 20.59 -11.37 21.64
C ILE A 46 19.71 -12.62 21.80
N PHE A 47 18.53 -12.50 22.43
CA PHE A 47 17.59 -13.61 22.58
C PHE A 47 17.08 -14.14 21.23
N LEU A 48 16.86 -13.26 20.23
CA LEU A 48 16.47 -13.67 18.87
C LEU A 48 17.60 -14.34 18.10
N LEU A 49 18.87 -14.04 18.40
CA LEU A 49 20.04 -14.68 17.78
C LEU A 49 20.32 -16.09 18.33
N PHE A 50 19.87 -16.42 19.54
CA PHE A 50 20.09 -17.74 20.16
C PHE A 50 19.05 -18.81 19.80
N ILE A 51 17.96 -18.46 19.09
CA ILE A 51 16.92 -19.43 18.68
C ILE A 51 17.37 -20.30 17.47
N PHE A 52 18.52 -20.03 16.87
CA PHE A 52 19.02 -20.74 15.67
C PHE A 52 20.22 -21.68 15.92
N ILE A 53 20.30 -22.32 17.09
CA ILE A 53 21.25 -23.43 17.31
C ILE A 53 20.46 -24.69 17.63
N GLY A 54 20.28 -25.54 16.63
CA GLY A 54 19.83 -26.92 16.84
C GLY A 54 19.01 -27.53 15.71
N SER A 55 19.62 -27.85 14.57
CA SER A 55 19.52 -29.21 14.01
C SER A 55 20.48 -29.42 12.85
N SER A 56 21.39 -30.38 13.05
CA SER A 56 22.34 -30.91 12.07
C SER A 56 21.65 -31.83 11.06
N GLY A 57 22.09 -31.83 9.80
CA GLY A 57 21.63 -32.82 8.82
C GLY A 57 22.23 -32.72 7.42
N LYS A 58 23.49 -33.15 7.29
CA LYS A 58 24.18 -33.84 6.15
C LYS A 58 24.08 -33.33 4.69
N GLU A 59 25.23 -32.80 4.25
CA GLU A 59 26.03 -33.05 3.03
C GLU A 59 25.42 -33.34 1.64
N MET A 60 25.73 -32.41 0.72
CA MET A 60 26.54 -32.54 -0.52
C MET A 60 26.18 -33.61 -1.58
N SER A 61 25.86 -33.18 -2.81
CA SER A 61 26.75 -33.35 -3.99
C SER A 61 26.10 -32.90 -5.33
N SER A 62 26.95 -32.24 -6.15
CA SER A 62 27.02 -32.15 -7.62
C SER A 62 25.90 -31.52 -8.47
N SER A 63 26.31 -30.48 -9.23
CA SER A 63 25.71 -29.95 -10.47
C SER A 63 26.09 -30.85 -11.68
N PRO A 64 25.42 -30.79 -12.86
CA PRO A 64 25.57 -29.66 -13.78
C PRO A 64 24.30 -29.22 -14.57
N ALA A 65 24.43 -28.04 -15.17
CA ALA A 65 23.52 -27.28 -16.02
C ALA A 65 22.65 -28.03 -17.06
N LYS A 66 21.45 -27.48 -17.32
CA LYS A 66 20.88 -27.40 -18.67
C LYS A 66 19.90 -26.25 -18.83
N ALA A 67 20.10 -25.55 -19.95
CA ALA A 67 19.23 -24.52 -20.49
C ALA A 67 17.88 -25.10 -20.95
N ASP A 68 16.85 -24.26 -20.90
CA ASP A 68 16.07 -23.79 -22.06
C ASP A 68 14.54 -23.79 -21.84
N SER A 69 13.94 -22.76 -22.43
CA SER A 69 12.53 -22.58 -22.81
C SER A 69 11.48 -22.27 -21.73
N SER A 70 11.29 -20.96 -21.52
CA SER A 70 9.96 -20.37 -21.31
C SER A 70 9.04 -20.63 -22.51
N PRO A 71 7.75 -20.91 -22.32
CA PRO A 71 6.74 -20.62 -23.32
C PRO A 71 6.24 -19.18 -23.12
N LYS A 72 6.86 -18.27 -23.90
CA LYS A 72 6.25 -16.99 -24.27
C LYS A 72 5.06 -17.30 -25.18
N THR A 73 3.84 -17.15 -24.70
CA THR A 73 2.68 -17.05 -25.60
C THR A 73 2.33 -15.59 -25.78
N SER A 74 2.81 -15.04 -26.89
CA SER A 74 2.28 -13.88 -27.56
C SER A 74 0.86 -14.15 -28.04
N SER A 75 -0.09 -13.27 -27.75
CA SER A 75 -1.33 -13.17 -28.53
C SER A 75 -1.69 -11.72 -28.80
N THR A 76 -1.95 -11.49 -30.09
CA THR A 76 -2.31 -10.26 -30.80
C THR A 76 -3.55 -9.56 -30.20
N PRO A 77 -3.68 -8.21 -30.29
CA PRO A 77 -4.76 -7.48 -29.63
C PRO A 77 -6.12 -7.70 -30.33
N LYS A 78 -6.93 -8.57 -29.72
CA LYS A 78 -8.39 -8.53 -29.85
C LYS A 78 -8.86 -7.32 -29.03
N ALA A 79 -9.71 -6.45 -29.61
CA ALA A 79 -10.26 -5.26 -28.97
C ALA A 79 -10.49 -5.51 -27.46
N ALA A 80 -9.69 -4.82 -26.63
CA ALA A 80 -9.38 -5.29 -25.29
C ALA A 80 -10.62 -5.32 -24.39
N ALA A 81 -11.18 -6.51 -24.19
CA ALA A 81 -12.10 -6.76 -23.09
C ALA A 81 -11.36 -6.47 -21.78
N LEU A 82 -12.04 -5.86 -20.81
CA LEU A 82 -11.48 -5.62 -19.48
C LEU A 82 -10.93 -6.94 -18.91
N PRO A 83 -9.73 -6.94 -18.31
CA PRO A 83 -9.22 -8.10 -17.59
C PRO A 83 -10.25 -8.60 -16.59
N GLU A 84 -10.43 -9.92 -16.50
CA GLU A 84 -11.50 -10.54 -15.70
C GLU A 84 -11.52 -10.03 -14.26
N PHE A 85 -10.38 -10.07 -13.57
CA PHE A 85 -10.28 -9.59 -12.19
C PHE A 85 -10.52 -8.09 -12.06
N GLN A 86 -10.16 -7.29 -13.05
CA GLN A 86 -10.47 -5.86 -13.05
C GLN A 86 -11.98 -5.64 -13.15
N ALA A 87 -12.65 -6.35 -14.06
CA ALA A 87 -14.09 -6.25 -14.24
C ALA A 87 -14.84 -6.69 -12.96
N GLN A 88 -14.44 -7.80 -12.34
CA GLN A 88 -15.02 -8.27 -11.07
C GLN A 88 -14.81 -7.26 -9.93
N PHE A 89 -13.62 -6.69 -9.82
CA PHE A 89 -13.33 -5.66 -8.81
C PHE A 89 -14.21 -4.43 -8.97
N ILE A 90 -14.28 -3.88 -10.20
CA ILE A 90 -15.13 -2.73 -10.52
C ILE A 90 -16.58 -3.05 -10.19
N GLN A 91 -17.08 -4.22 -10.60
CA GLN A 91 -18.45 -4.64 -10.34
C GLN A 91 -18.76 -4.67 -8.84
N VAL A 92 -17.89 -5.29 -8.02
CA VAL A 92 -18.10 -5.32 -6.57
C VAL A 92 -18.10 -3.91 -6.00
N VAL A 93 -17.06 -3.12 -6.23
CA VAL A 93 -16.95 -1.78 -5.65
C VAL A 93 -18.13 -0.88 -6.05
N SER A 94 -18.51 -0.89 -7.33
CA SER A 94 -19.67 -0.11 -7.82
C SER A 94 -20.99 -0.59 -7.25
N SER A 95 -21.21 -1.90 -7.08
CA SER A 95 -22.46 -2.40 -6.46
C SER A 95 -22.63 -1.94 -5.01
N PHE A 96 -21.53 -1.79 -4.27
CA PHE A 96 -21.56 -1.31 -2.89
C PHE A 96 -21.73 0.20 -2.81
N PHE A 97 -21.28 0.96 -3.80
CA PHE A 97 -21.61 2.39 -3.91
C PHE A 97 -23.13 2.60 -3.94
N ASP A 98 -23.82 1.93 -4.85
CA ASP A 98 -25.27 2.09 -5.02
C ASP A 98 -26.04 1.75 -3.74
N ARG A 99 -25.68 0.63 -3.10
CA ARG A 99 -26.27 0.20 -1.83
C ARG A 99 -25.95 1.18 -0.69
N TYR A 100 -24.75 1.73 -0.66
CA TYR A 100 -24.31 2.67 0.38
C TYR A 100 -25.04 4.01 0.30
N VAL A 101 -25.28 4.52 -0.91
CA VAL A 101 -26.06 5.75 -1.12
C VAL A 101 -27.53 5.58 -0.72
N GLN A 102 -28.07 4.37 -0.87
CA GLN A 102 -29.46 4.06 -0.50
C GLN A 102 -29.64 3.71 0.99
N ALA A 103 -28.55 3.50 1.73
CA ALA A 103 -28.60 3.15 3.14
C ALA A 103 -29.18 4.29 3.99
N SER A 104 -30.09 3.96 4.90
CA SER A 104 -30.86 4.95 5.65
C SER A 104 -30.14 5.51 6.88
N ASN A 105 -29.08 4.85 7.34
CA ASN A 105 -28.34 5.24 8.54
C ASN A 105 -26.91 4.70 8.55
N GLU A 106 -26.12 5.19 9.52
CA GLU A 106 -24.69 4.86 9.64
C GLU A 106 -24.44 3.38 10.02
N LEU A 107 -25.37 2.70 10.67
CA LEU A 107 -25.22 1.27 10.99
C LEU A 107 -25.26 0.42 9.71
N GLN A 108 -26.20 0.70 8.80
CA GLN A 108 -26.28 0.04 7.51
C GLN A 108 -25.05 0.35 6.65
N LYS A 109 -24.65 1.63 6.59
CA LYS A 109 -23.44 2.07 5.87
C LYS A 109 -22.18 1.36 6.35
N SER A 110 -21.99 1.28 7.67
CA SER A 110 -20.85 0.58 8.27
C SER A 110 -20.85 -0.90 7.92
N SER A 111 -22.01 -1.58 8.00
CA SER A 111 -22.16 -2.99 7.58
C SER A 111 -21.78 -3.19 6.12
N LEU A 112 -22.23 -2.30 5.23
CA LEU A 112 -21.94 -2.37 3.80
C LEU A 112 -20.44 -2.26 3.49
N ARG A 113 -19.67 -1.46 4.24
CA ARG A 113 -18.21 -1.40 4.07
C ARG A 113 -17.54 -2.72 4.43
N VAL A 114 -17.97 -3.33 5.55
CA VAL A 114 -17.47 -4.65 5.98
C VAL A 114 -17.79 -5.73 4.95
N GLU A 115 -19.03 -5.76 4.45
CA GLU A 115 -19.44 -6.69 3.40
C GLU A 115 -18.63 -6.49 2.10
N ARG A 116 -18.37 -5.24 1.69
CA ARG A 116 -17.53 -4.93 0.52
C ARG A 116 -16.13 -5.51 0.67
N LYS A 117 -15.50 -5.29 1.82
CA LYS A 117 -14.19 -5.87 2.16
C LYS A 117 -14.21 -7.38 1.95
N GLU A 118 -15.20 -8.07 2.53
CA GLU A 118 -15.29 -9.53 2.44
C GLU A 118 -15.43 -10.03 1.00
N GLN A 119 -16.21 -9.33 0.18
CA GLN A 119 -16.37 -9.67 -1.24
C GLN A 119 -15.08 -9.44 -2.03
N ILE A 120 -14.38 -8.32 -1.79
CA ILE A 120 -13.07 -8.07 -2.41
C ILE A 120 -12.07 -9.17 -2.01
N SER A 121 -12.01 -9.52 -0.72
CA SER A 121 -11.09 -10.56 -0.22
C SER A 121 -11.35 -11.95 -0.81
N LYS A 122 -12.60 -12.25 -1.22
CA LYS A 122 -12.93 -13.54 -1.86
C LYS A 122 -12.48 -13.62 -3.32
N ILE A 123 -12.49 -12.49 -4.03
CA ILE A 123 -12.17 -12.43 -5.46
C ILE A 123 -10.66 -12.43 -5.68
N PHE A 124 -9.88 -11.90 -4.74
CA PHE A 124 -8.45 -11.69 -4.89
C PHE A 124 -7.63 -12.66 -4.03
N PRO A 125 -7.02 -13.71 -4.62
CA PRO A 125 -6.13 -14.62 -3.89
C PRO A 125 -4.78 -13.98 -3.54
N GLY A 126 -4.52 -12.77 -4.06
CA GLY A 126 -3.30 -12.00 -3.81
C GLY A 126 -3.49 -10.53 -4.18
N TYR A 127 -2.43 -9.75 -4.01
CA TYR A 127 -2.48 -8.28 -4.17
C TYR A 127 -1.96 -7.79 -5.51
N SER A 128 -1.34 -8.66 -6.31
CA SER A 128 -0.73 -8.30 -7.58
C SER A 128 -1.73 -8.43 -8.72
N VAL A 129 -1.69 -7.47 -9.63
CA VAL A 129 -2.53 -7.45 -10.83
C VAL A 129 -1.68 -7.18 -12.07
N THR A 130 -2.11 -7.77 -13.19
CA THR A 130 -1.45 -7.63 -14.48
C THR A 130 -2.43 -7.16 -15.54
N SER A 131 -1.90 -6.35 -16.45
CA SER A 131 -2.62 -5.85 -17.63
C SER A 131 -3.92 -5.09 -17.33
N TRP A 132 -4.03 -4.47 -16.16
CA TRP A 132 -5.19 -3.62 -15.84
C TRP A 132 -5.17 -2.37 -16.71
N VAL A 133 -6.34 -1.89 -17.12
CA VAL A 133 -6.47 -0.73 -17.98
C VAL A 133 -7.17 0.41 -17.26
N GLY A 134 -6.83 1.64 -17.59
CA GLY A 134 -7.47 2.80 -16.98
C GLY A 134 -7.10 4.08 -17.69
N LYS A 135 -7.66 5.19 -17.22
CA LYS A 135 -7.40 6.53 -17.74
C LYS A 135 -6.59 7.30 -16.70
N ILE A 136 -5.50 7.96 -17.12
CA ILE A 136 -4.71 8.80 -16.22
C ILE A 136 -5.60 9.95 -15.73
N LYS A 137 -5.81 10.01 -14.41
CA LYS A 137 -6.52 11.09 -13.71
C LYS A 137 -5.53 12.18 -13.26
N GLU A 138 -4.35 11.77 -12.81
CA GLU A 138 -3.29 12.66 -12.35
C GLU A 138 -1.93 12.10 -12.76
N LEU A 139 -1.03 12.98 -13.19
CA LEU A 139 0.36 12.67 -13.48
C LEU A 139 1.18 13.91 -13.15
N ASP A 140 1.92 13.86 -12.05
CA ASP A 140 2.68 15.00 -11.53
C ASP A 140 3.97 14.50 -10.85
N THR A 141 4.72 15.42 -10.26
CA THR A 141 5.87 15.14 -9.41
C THR A 141 5.74 15.86 -8.08
N ASN A 142 6.15 15.21 -7.00
CA ASN A 142 6.24 15.87 -5.70
C ASN A 142 7.51 16.75 -5.59
N SER A 143 7.74 17.33 -4.41
CA SER A 143 8.88 18.22 -4.15
C SER A 143 10.25 17.56 -4.33
N ASP A 144 10.34 16.24 -4.17
CA ASP A 144 11.58 15.49 -4.38
C ASP A 144 11.74 15.03 -5.84
N GLY A 145 10.71 15.28 -6.63
CA GLY A 145 10.57 14.98 -8.05
C GLY A 145 10.26 13.51 -8.35
N LYS A 146 9.79 12.74 -7.38
CA LYS A 146 9.24 11.40 -7.64
C LYS A 146 7.87 11.57 -8.31
N ALA A 147 7.53 10.67 -9.21
CA ALA A 147 6.28 10.79 -9.94
C ALA A 147 5.10 10.30 -9.08
N ILE A 148 4.02 11.09 -9.14
CA ILE A 148 2.69 10.81 -8.63
C ILE A 148 1.85 10.34 -9.81
N LEU A 149 1.14 9.23 -9.64
CA LEU A 149 0.27 8.68 -10.67
C LEU A 149 -1.06 8.25 -10.05
N SER A 150 -2.15 8.81 -10.58
CA SER A 150 -3.52 8.41 -10.25
C SER A 150 -4.23 7.96 -11.52
N VAL A 151 -4.84 6.78 -11.48
CA VAL A 151 -5.48 6.11 -12.62
C VAL A 151 -6.93 5.81 -12.27
N GLN A 152 -7.84 6.36 -13.07
CA GLN A 152 -9.27 6.07 -12.99
C GLN A 152 -9.57 4.78 -13.76
N ILE A 153 -10.09 3.76 -13.08
CA ILE A 153 -10.45 2.47 -13.68
C ILE A 153 -11.97 2.32 -13.92
N ALA A 154 -12.77 3.15 -13.24
CA ALA A 154 -14.21 3.33 -13.42
C ALA A 154 -14.59 4.75 -12.97
N SER A 155 -15.82 5.21 -13.24
CA SER A 155 -16.25 6.60 -13.00
C SER A 155 -15.90 7.13 -11.60
N ASN A 156 -15.98 6.29 -10.57
CA ASN A 156 -15.74 6.65 -9.17
C ASN A 156 -14.65 5.82 -8.49
N ILE A 157 -13.80 5.10 -9.24
CA ILE A 157 -12.77 4.23 -8.66
C ILE A 157 -11.39 4.68 -9.14
N THR A 158 -10.55 5.10 -8.19
CA THR A 158 -9.19 5.56 -8.46
C THR A 158 -8.18 4.59 -7.83
N ILE A 159 -7.10 4.33 -8.57
CA ILE A 159 -5.91 3.62 -8.11
C ILE A 159 -4.75 4.59 -8.17
N GLN A 160 -4.02 4.77 -7.08
CA GLN A 160 -3.02 5.83 -7.00
C GLN A 160 -1.80 5.49 -6.17
N THR A 161 -0.72 6.22 -6.44
CA THR A 161 0.38 6.37 -5.49
C THR A 161 -0.02 7.31 -4.36
N TRP A 162 0.79 7.39 -3.30
CA TRP A 162 0.78 8.59 -2.47
C TRP A 162 1.22 9.82 -3.28
N ASN A 163 0.94 11.00 -2.74
CA ASN A 163 1.34 12.28 -3.32
C ASN A 163 2.50 12.97 -2.57
N ASN A 164 2.95 12.39 -1.45
CA ASN A 164 4.02 12.95 -0.63
C ASN A 164 4.81 11.86 0.10
N GLU A 165 6.08 12.13 0.37
CA GLU A 165 7.04 11.21 0.99
C GLU A 165 6.62 10.74 2.38
N LEU A 166 6.06 11.65 3.19
CA LEU A 166 5.72 11.36 4.58
C LEU A 166 4.64 10.28 4.68
N SER A 167 3.61 10.38 3.84
CA SER A 167 2.56 9.37 3.73
C SER A 167 3.07 8.07 3.07
N ASP A 168 4.06 8.18 2.18
CA ASP A 168 4.62 7.04 1.45
C ASP A 168 5.59 6.18 2.26
N ILE A 169 5.97 6.60 3.47
CA ILE A 169 6.84 5.84 4.36
C ILE A 169 6.26 4.43 4.60
N GLY A 170 7.05 3.42 4.22
CA GLY A 170 6.68 2.02 4.38
C GLY A 170 5.89 1.43 3.21
N ASN A 171 5.27 2.25 2.35
CA ASN A 171 4.60 1.77 1.14
C ASN A 171 5.50 1.87 -0.10
N ASN A 172 6.27 2.93 -0.25
CA ASN A 172 7.17 3.17 -1.41
C ASN A 172 6.41 3.02 -2.75
N THR A 173 5.33 3.79 -2.87
CA THR A 173 4.46 3.87 -4.05
C THR A 173 4.86 4.96 -5.01
N LEU A 174 5.46 6.05 -4.51
CA LEU A 174 5.98 7.13 -5.35
C LEU A 174 6.98 6.56 -6.34
N ILE A 175 6.82 6.94 -7.60
CA ILE A 175 7.59 6.33 -8.68
C ILE A 175 8.96 7.01 -8.74
N GLU A 176 9.98 6.27 -8.34
CA GLU A 176 11.35 6.77 -8.20
C GLU A 176 11.96 7.20 -9.54
N LYS A 177 12.68 8.33 -9.51
CA LYS A 177 13.41 8.85 -10.68
C LYS A 177 14.36 7.80 -11.27
N GLY A 178 14.43 7.76 -12.60
CA GLY A 178 15.36 6.89 -13.33
C GLY A 178 14.93 5.43 -13.45
N THR A 179 13.88 5.00 -12.75
CA THR A 179 13.27 3.67 -12.93
C THR A 179 12.65 3.53 -14.33
N SER A 180 12.46 2.28 -14.78
CA SER A 180 11.78 2.00 -16.05
C SER A 180 10.35 2.53 -16.06
N VAL A 181 9.63 2.39 -14.95
CA VAL A 181 8.26 2.93 -14.78
C VAL A 181 8.27 4.45 -14.90
N TYR A 182 9.18 5.16 -14.21
CA TYR A 182 9.27 6.61 -14.31
C TYR A 182 9.49 7.08 -15.76
N LYS A 183 10.41 6.43 -16.47
CA LYS A 183 10.71 6.76 -17.88
C LYS A 183 9.53 6.49 -18.81
N SER A 184 8.70 5.49 -18.53
CA SER A 184 7.54 5.19 -19.37
C SER A 184 6.41 6.22 -19.24
N LEU A 185 6.46 7.09 -18.22
CA LEU A 185 5.49 8.16 -18.03
C LEU A 185 5.75 9.40 -18.89
N PHE A 186 6.98 9.60 -19.39
CA PHE A 186 7.36 10.81 -20.13
C PHE A 186 6.48 11.17 -21.34
N PRO A 187 6.04 10.21 -22.18
CA PRO A 187 5.17 10.53 -23.31
C PRO A 187 3.68 10.59 -22.93
N LEU A 188 3.33 10.29 -21.67
CA LEU A 188 1.94 10.16 -21.24
C LEU A 188 1.39 11.50 -20.76
N LYS A 189 0.07 11.64 -20.86
CA LYS A 189 -0.66 12.83 -20.41
C LYS A 189 -1.93 12.47 -19.66
N VAL A 190 -2.38 13.38 -18.80
CA VAL A 190 -3.68 13.28 -18.14
C VAL A 190 -4.77 13.06 -19.20
N GLY A 191 -5.67 12.13 -18.91
CA GLY A 191 -6.74 11.71 -19.79
C GLY A 191 -6.38 10.61 -20.80
N GLN A 192 -5.12 10.22 -20.91
CA GLN A 192 -4.71 9.11 -21.78
C GLN A 192 -5.09 7.76 -21.16
N LYS A 193 -5.50 6.80 -22.01
CA LYS A 193 -5.67 5.41 -21.60
C LYS A 193 -4.33 4.70 -21.52
N ILE A 194 -4.17 3.88 -20.50
CA ILE A 194 -2.98 3.08 -20.26
C ILE A 194 -3.35 1.66 -19.87
N GLU A 195 -2.42 0.75 -20.10
CA GLU A 195 -2.35 -0.53 -19.41
C GLU A 195 -1.25 -0.43 -18.34
N PHE A 196 -1.53 -0.96 -17.15
CA PHE A 196 -0.61 -0.97 -16.03
C PHE A 196 -0.64 -2.32 -15.30
N SER A 197 0.41 -2.56 -14.53
CA SER A 197 0.55 -3.73 -13.65
C SER A 197 1.23 -3.31 -12.36
N GLY A 198 1.01 -4.05 -11.29
CA GLY A 198 1.55 -3.71 -9.98
C GLY A 198 0.87 -4.45 -8.85
N SER A 199 0.87 -3.85 -7.66
CA SER A 199 0.28 -4.46 -6.47
C SER A 199 -0.46 -3.46 -5.59
N PHE A 200 -1.61 -3.89 -5.08
CA PHE A 200 -2.29 -3.27 -3.95
C PHE A 200 -1.54 -3.54 -2.63
N PHE A 201 -1.87 -2.78 -1.59
CA PHE A 201 -1.42 -3.05 -0.24
C PHE A 201 -2.54 -3.67 0.58
N PRO A 202 -2.26 -4.68 1.43
CA PRO A 202 -3.27 -5.26 2.30
C PRO A 202 -3.81 -4.22 3.29
N SER A 203 -5.10 -4.32 3.60
CA SER A 203 -5.75 -3.57 4.68
C SER A 203 -6.75 -4.44 5.43
N PRO A 204 -6.72 -4.44 6.78
CA PRO A 204 -7.74 -5.09 7.57
C PRO A 204 -9.11 -4.42 7.45
N GLU A 205 -9.17 -3.15 7.03
CA GLU A 205 -10.41 -2.37 6.93
C GLU A 205 -11.16 -2.63 5.62
N ASP A 206 -10.43 -2.68 4.49
CA ASP A 206 -11.04 -2.66 3.13
C ASP A 206 -10.47 -3.74 2.19
N SER A 207 -9.71 -4.72 2.70
CA SER A 207 -8.95 -5.72 1.93
C SER A 207 -7.74 -5.11 1.23
N PHE A 208 -7.94 -4.02 0.49
CA PHE A 208 -6.89 -3.17 -0.06
C PHE A 208 -6.82 -1.84 0.68
N LYS A 209 -5.62 -1.27 0.83
CA LYS A 209 -5.41 0.00 1.51
C LYS A 209 -6.10 1.13 0.73
N GLU A 210 -7.17 1.64 1.31
CA GLU A 210 -7.95 2.79 0.84
C GLU A 210 -7.42 4.06 1.54
N THR A 211 -7.42 5.20 0.84
CA THR A 211 -6.72 6.42 1.28
C THR A 211 -7.62 7.63 1.54
N SER A 212 -8.93 7.51 1.32
CA SER A 212 -9.91 8.55 1.64
C SER A 212 -9.96 8.85 3.14
N LEU A 213 -10.23 10.12 3.46
CA LEU A 213 -10.29 10.60 4.85
C LEU A 213 -11.59 10.23 5.58
N THR A 214 -12.66 9.93 4.85
CA THR A 214 -13.99 9.69 5.41
C THR A 214 -14.59 8.41 4.85
N SER A 215 -15.47 7.74 5.62
CA SER A 215 -16.21 6.57 5.14
C SER A 215 -17.03 6.86 3.89
N ASP A 216 -17.60 8.07 3.79
CA ASP A 216 -18.33 8.51 2.61
C ASP A 216 -17.40 8.57 1.38
N GLY A 217 -16.19 9.11 1.51
CA GLY A 217 -15.17 9.07 0.45
C GLY A 217 -14.77 7.64 0.09
N SER A 218 -14.44 6.83 1.11
CA SER A 218 -14.03 5.44 0.93
C SER A 218 -15.08 4.58 0.23
N MET A 219 -16.36 4.91 0.34
CA MET A 219 -17.47 4.13 -0.24
C MET A 219 -18.03 4.75 -1.52
N LYS A 220 -17.91 6.07 -1.71
CA LYS A 220 -18.46 6.77 -2.88
C LYS A 220 -17.45 7.01 -3.99
N GLU A 221 -16.23 7.38 -3.63
CA GLU A 221 -15.16 7.71 -4.56
C GLU A 221 -13.84 7.10 -4.08
N PRO A 222 -13.76 5.78 -3.88
CA PRO A 222 -12.59 5.15 -3.26
C PRO A 222 -11.29 5.40 -4.03
N GLU A 223 -10.24 5.63 -3.25
CA GLU A 223 -8.88 5.84 -3.73
C GLU A 223 -7.97 4.75 -3.15
N PHE A 224 -7.71 3.71 -3.94
CA PHE A 224 -6.91 2.57 -3.53
C PHE A 224 -5.42 2.81 -3.76
N LEU A 225 -4.63 2.65 -2.70
CA LEU A 225 -3.18 2.79 -2.77
C LEU A 225 -2.56 1.63 -3.55
N PHE A 226 -1.62 1.97 -4.44
CA PHE A 226 -1.05 1.02 -5.38
C PHE A 226 0.41 1.31 -5.69
N LYS A 227 1.17 0.23 -5.92
CA LYS A 227 2.54 0.30 -6.39
C LYS A 227 2.60 -0.13 -7.85
N PHE A 228 2.83 0.84 -8.74
CA PHE A 228 2.99 0.58 -10.17
C PHE A 228 4.34 -0.08 -10.47
N LEU A 229 4.31 -1.17 -11.23
CA LEU A 229 5.49 -1.90 -11.70
C LEU A 229 5.65 -1.86 -13.22
N SER A 230 4.58 -1.54 -13.95
CA SER A 230 4.59 -1.30 -15.38
C SER A 230 3.45 -0.35 -15.75
N VAL A 231 3.72 0.57 -16.67
CA VAL A 231 2.74 1.48 -17.27
C VAL A 231 3.11 1.65 -18.74
N LYS A 232 2.15 1.45 -19.65
CA LYS A 232 2.31 1.68 -21.09
C LYS A 232 1.03 2.28 -21.68
N PRO A 233 1.13 3.10 -22.75
CA PRO A 233 -0.05 3.60 -23.43
C PRO A 233 -0.83 2.46 -24.10
N ILE A 234 -2.14 2.64 -24.20
CA ILE A 234 -3.00 1.83 -25.08
C ILE A 234 -3.76 2.78 -26.00
N ASP A 235 -3.88 2.38 -27.26
CA ASP A 235 -4.55 3.14 -28.32
C ASP A 235 -6.08 3.07 -28.20
#